data_AF-A2AHI8-F1
#
_entry.id   AF-A2AHI8-F1
#
_cell.length_a   1.000
_cell.length_b   1.000
_cell.length_c   1.000
_cell.angle_alpha   90.00
_cell.angle_beta   90.00
_cell.angle_gamma   90.00
#
_symmetry.space_group_name_H-M   'P 1'
#
loop_
_entity.id
_entity.type
_entity.pdbx_description
1 polymer ?
#
loop_
_entity_poly.entity_id
_entity_poly.type
_entity_poly.pdbx_seq_one_letter_code
_entity_poly.pdbx_strand_id
1 'polypeptide(L)'
;MPPQSWILTCFCLLSSGTSAIFHKANYSRSYPCDEIRHNSLVIAECNHRQLHEVPQTIGKYVTNIDLSDNAITHITKESFQKLQNLTKIDLNHNAKQQHP
;
A
#
# COMPACT_ATOMS: atom_id res chain seq x y z
N MET A 1 -33.82 -33.95 -2.19
CA MET A 1 -33.79 -34.47 -0.81
C MET A 1 -32.99 -35.77 -0.78
N PRO A 2 -32.23 -36.01 0.31
CA PRO A 2 -30.82 -36.44 0.35
C PRO A 2 -30.69 -37.87 0.96
N PRO A 3 -29.58 -38.37 1.58
CA PRO A 3 -28.76 -37.80 2.69
C PRO A 3 -27.23 -37.86 2.43
N GLN A 4 -26.41 -36.88 2.82
CA GLN A 4 -25.72 -36.72 4.11
C GLN A 4 -25.01 -37.98 4.65
N SER A 5 -23.67 -37.91 4.77
CA SER A 5 -23.01 -38.26 6.04
C SER A 5 -21.67 -37.55 6.16
N TRP A 6 -21.58 -36.71 7.19
CA TRP A 6 -20.39 -36.05 7.67
C TRP A 6 -19.45 -37.05 8.37
N ILE A 7 -18.17 -36.64 8.51
CA ILE A 7 -17.30 -36.76 9.70
C ILE A 7 -15.92 -37.42 9.47
N LEU A 8 -14.90 -36.61 9.82
CA LEU A 8 -13.52 -36.89 10.26
C LEU A 8 -12.58 -37.48 9.20
N THR A 9 -11.42 -36.89 8.95
CA THR A 9 -10.35 -36.79 9.96
C THR A 9 -9.43 -35.59 9.77
N CYS A 10 -9.13 -34.94 10.89
CA CYS A 10 -7.92 -34.17 11.13
C CYS A 10 -6.70 -35.14 11.15
N PHE A 11 -5.47 -34.61 11.20
CA PHE A 11 -4.15 -35.27 11.06
C PHE A 11 -3.65 -35.23 9.60
N CYS A 12 -2.59 -34.50 9.26
CA CYS A 12 -1.26 -34.71 9.82
C CYS A 12 -0.55 -33.39 10.22
N LEU A 13 -0.50 -33.12 11.52
CA LEU A 13 0.76 -32.67 12.14
C LEU A 13 1.75 -33.80 11.93
N LEU A 14 2.75 -33.62 11.05
CA LEU A 14 4.05 -34.32 10.99
C LEU A 14 4.77 -33.98 9.67
N SER A 15 4.93 -32.70 9.35
CA SER A 15 6.12 -32.27 8.61
C SER A 15 7.05 -31.59 9.60
N SER A 16 8.09 -32.33 9.96
CA SER A 16 9.33 -31.91 10.60
C SER A 16 9.65 -30.43 10.44
N GLY A 17 10.07 -29.82 11.55
CA GLY A 17 10.56 -28.45 11.61
C GLY A 17 11.53 -28.13 10.49
N THR A 18 11.05 -27.37 9.53
CA THR A 18 11.77 -26.16 9.18
C THR A 18 11.18 -25.11 10.10
N SER A 19 12.01 -24.44 10.88
CA SER A 19 11.68 -23.05 11.21
C SER A 19 11.62 -22.35 9.86
N ALA A 20 10.47 -22.44 9.18
CA ALA A 20 10.06 -21.39 8.29
C ALA A 20 10.08 -20.18 9.20
N ILE A 21 11.19 -19.45 9.16
CA ILE A 21 11.20 -18.06 9.57
C ILE A 21 10.21 -17.44 8.60
N PHE A 22 8.93 -17.54 8.96
CA PHE A 22 7.92 -16.60 8.53
C PHE A 22 8.47 -15.29 9.07
N HIS A 23 9.31 -14.64 8.26
CA HIS A 23 9.48 -13.21 8.32
C HIS A 23 8.08 -12.69 8.09
N LYS A 24 7.35 -12.50 9.19
CA LYS A 24 6.14 -11.71 9.18
C LYS A 24 6.60 -10.28 8.93
N ALA A 25 6.94 -9.97 7.68
CA ALA A 25 6.81 -8.64 7.17
C ALA A 25 5.31 -8.37 7.18
N ASN A 26 4.80 -7.87 8.32
CA ASN A 26 3.42 -7.48 8.47
C ASN A 26 3.21 -6.14 7.74
N TYR A 27 3.22 -6.15 6.42
CA TYR A 27 2.72 -5.03 5.63
C TYR A 27 1.47 -5.50 4.90
N SER A 28 0.35 -5.49 5.64
CA SER A 28 -0.96 -5.51 5.02
C SER A 28 -1.61 -4.16 5.28
N ARG A 29 -1.40 -3.23 4.33
CA ARG A 29 -2.40 -2.23 3.95
C ARG A 29 -1.95 -1.52 2.68
N SER A 30 -2.52 -1.95 1.56
CA SER A 30 -2.53 -1.20 0.32
C SER A 30 -3.96 -0.81 0.00
N TYR A 31 -4.29 0.46 0.19
CA TYR A 31 -4.93 1.34 -0.80
C TYR A 31 -5.22 2.69 -0.11
N PRO A 32 -4.87 3.83 -0.72
CA PRO A 32 -4.17 3.97 -1.99
C PRO A 32 -2.64 3.85 -1.85
N CYS A 33 -2.08 3.95 -0.64
CA CYS A 33 -0.63 3.94 -0.40
C CYS A 33 -0.28 3.08 0.81
N ASP A 34 0.94 2.56 0.86
CA ASP A 34 1.48 1.92 2.06
C ASP A 34 2.05 3.01 2.98
N GLU A 35 1.74 2.95 4.28
CA GLU A 35 2.26 3.91 5.26
C GLU A 35 3.44 3.30 6.04
N ILE A 36 4.60 3.94 5.95
CA ILE A 36 5.80 3.59 6.72
C ILE A 36 6.03 4.65 7.79
N ARG A 37 6.31 4.19 9.02
CA ARG A 37 6.59 5.05 10.16
C ARG A 37 8.01 4.83 10.68
N HIS A 38 8.81 5.90 10.67
CA HIS A 38 10.16 5.93 11.23
C HIS A 38 10.29 7.12 12.19
N ASN A 39 10.18 6.87 13.50
CA ASN A 39 10.18 7.92 14.52
C ASN A 39 9.08 8.97 14.26
N SER A 40 9.47 10.23 14.01
CA SER A 40 8.57 11.33 13.64
C SER A 40 8.27 11.40 12.14
N LEU A 41 8.94 10.59 11.31
CA LEU A 41 8.73 10.52 9.87
C LEU A 41 7.59 9.57 9.56
N VAL A 42 6.62 10.04 8.78
CA VAL A 42 5.51 9.23 8.27
C VAL A 42 5.49 9.34 6.75
N ILE A 43 5.83 8.25 6.08
CA ILE A 43 5.97 8.16 4.63
C ILE A 43 4.74 7.45 4.06
N ALA A 44 4.10 8.05 3.06
CA ALA A 44 3.11 7.38 2.22
C ALA A 44 3.77 6.96 0.90
N GLU A 45 3.97 5.66 0.72
CA GLU A 45 4.53 5.04 -0.48
C GLU A 45 3.41 4.73 -1.47
N CYS A 46 3.24 5.65 -2.43
CA CYS A 46 2.21 5.59 -3.47
C CYS A 46 2.81 5.33 -4.87
N ASN A 47 4.08 4.95 -4.95
CA ASN A 47 4.82 4.80 -6.20
C ASN A 47 4.40 3.53 -6.97
N HIS A 48 4.47 3.57 -8.31
CA HIS A 48 4.10 2.46 -9.20
C HIS A 48 2.64 1.96 -9.06
N ARG A 49 1.69 2.88 -8.83
CA ARG A 49 0.28 2.56 -8.56
C ARG A 49 -0.70 3.00 -9.64
N GLN A 50 -0.20 3.46 -10.79
CA GLN A 50 -1.02 3.95 -11.91
C GLN A 50 -1.99 5.08 -11.49
N LEU A 51 -1.60 5.89 -10.50
CA LEU A 51 -2.41 6.99 -10.02
C LEU A 51 -2.50 8.10 -11.07
N HIS A 52 -3.70 8.61 -11.32
CA HIS A 52 -3.93 9.76 -12.20
C HIS A 52 -4.10 11.07 -11.42
N GLU A 53 -4.29 10.98 -10.10
CA GLU A 53 -4.45 12.10 -9.19
C GLU A 53 -3.78 11.82 -7.84
N VAL A 54 -3.57 12.87 -7.05
CA VAL A 54 -3.07 12.74 -5.68
C VAL A 54 -4.18 12.17 -4.78
N PRO A 55 -3.97 11.02 -4.11
CA PRO A 55 -5.03 10.41 -3.33
C PRO A 55 -5.45 11.25 -2.12
N GLN A 56 -6.75 11.49 -2.00
CA GLN A 56 -7.32 12.34 -0.94
C GLN A 56 -7.58 11.62 0.39
N THR A 57 -7.33 10.32 0.45
CA THR A 57 -7.55 9.46 1.64
C THR A 57 -6.30 9.31 2.50
N ILE A 58 -5.18 9.94 2.11
CA ILE A 58 -3.92 9.91 2.87
C ILE A 58 -4.08 10.71 4.17
N GLY A 59 -3.52 10.19 5.27
CA GLY A 59 -3.61 10.82 6.57
C GLY A 59 -2.92 12.19 6.63
N LYS A 60 -3.57 13.18 7.26
CA LYS A 60 -3.03 14.55 7.44
C LYS A 60 -1.68 14.63 8.16
N TYR A 61 -1.30 13.56 8.86
CA TYR A 61 -0.06 13.46 9.63
C TYR A 61 1.14 13.01 8.80
N VAL A 62 0.94 12.65 7.53
CA VAL A 62 2.01 12.25 6.60
C VAL A 62 2.99 13.41 6.39
N THR A 63 4.27 13.10 6.51
CA THR A 63 5.37 14.06 6.33
C THR A 63 6.01 13.95 4.97
N ASN A 64 5.99 12.76 4.37
CA ASN A 64 6.61 12.48 3.08
C ASN A 64 5.65 11.66 2.22
N ILE A 65 5.51 12.02 0.96
CA ILE A 65 4.72 11.25 0.00
C ILE A 65 5.57 10.92 -1.22
N ASP A 66 5.59 9.65 -1.61
CA ASP A 66 6.20 9.19 -2.85
C ASP A 66 5.10 8.83 -3.86
N LEU A 67 4.91 9.70 -4.85
CA LEU A 67 3.98 9.50 -5.98
C LEU A 67 4.74 9.19 -7.27
N SER A 68 6.00 8.76 -7.19
CA SER A 68 6.81 8.47 -8.37
C SER A 68 6.22 7.33 -9.23
N ASP A 69 6.54 7.33 -10.51
CA ASP A 69 6.14 6.27 -11.45
C ASP A 69 4.61 6.06 -11.53
N ASN A 70 3.88 7.17 -11.56
CA ASN A 70 2.43 7.21 -11.76
C ASN A 70 2.05 7.94 -13.08
N ALA A 71 0.78 8.23 -13.28
CA ALA A 71 0.22 8.91 -14.45
C ALA A 71 -0.42 10.27 -14.09
N ILE A 72 0.06 10.92 -13.02
CA ILE A 72 -0.46 12.20 -12.56
C ILE A 72 0.02 13.29 -13.52
N THR A 73 -0.92 13.96 -14.18
CA THR A 73 -0.62 15.00 -15.19
C THR A 73 -0.96 16.40 -14.70
N HIS A 74 -1.80 16.51 -13.68
CA HIS A 74 -2.30 17.78 -13.17
C HIS A 74 -2.18 17.84 -11.65
N ILE A 75 -1.54 18.90 -11.16
CA ILE A 75 -1.50 19.25 -9.75
C ILE A 75 -2.27 20.56 -9.56
N THR A 76 -3.20 20.54 -8.61
CA THR A 76 -4.07 21.66 -8.28
C THR A 76 -3.75 22.20 -6.89
N LYS A 77 -4.35 23.32 -6.49
CA LYS A 77 -4.17 23.85 -5.13
C LYS A 77 -4.73 22.90 -4.08
N GLU A 78 -5.73 22.12 -4.47
CA GLU A 78 -6.48 21.20 -3.63
C GLU A 78 -5.75 19.86 -3.46
N SER A 79 -4.86 19.48 -4.40
CA SER A 79 -4.19 18.18 -4.45
C SER A 79 -3.51 17.78 -3.14
N PHE A 80 -2.89 18.73 -2.44
CA PHE A 80 -2.17 18.48 -1.18
C PHE A 80 -2.78 19.24 0.02
N GLN A 81 -3.94 19.88 -0.14
CA GLN A 81 -4.50 20.82 0.85
C GLN A 81 -4.73 20.18 2.24
N LYS A 82 -5.04 18.87 2.29
CA LYS A 82 -5.30 18.14 3.54
C LYS A 82 -4.02 17.68 4.26
N LEU A 83 -2.86 17.78 3.61
CA LEU A 83 -1.60 17.19 4.07
C LEU A 83 -0.69 18.26 4.67
N GLN A 84 -1.13 18.84 5.79
CA GLN A 84 -0.50 20.02 6.43
C GLN A 84 0.91 19.77 6.97
N ASN A 85 1.26 18.52 7.23
CA ASN A 85 2.57 18.14 7.77
C ASN A 85 3.57 17.74 6.68
N LEU A 86 3.20 17.82 5.39
CA LEU A 86 4.10 17.46 4.29
C LEU A 86 5.34 18.35 4.25
N THR A 87 6.48 17.70 4.15
CA THR A 87 7.80 18.32 3.98
C THR A 87 8.51 17.85 2.72
N LYS A 88 8.12 16.69 2.17
CA LYS A 88 8.68 16.13 0.93
C LYS A 88 7.59 15.50 0.05
N ILE A 89 7.64 15.80 -1.24
CA ILE A 89 6.80 15.22 -2.28
C ILE A 89 7.73 14.70 -3.38
N ASP A 90 7.61 13.43 -3.76
CA ASP A 90 8.23 12.89 -4.95
C ASP A 90 7.18 12.70 -6.06
N LEU A 91 7.39 13.32 -7.21
CA LEU A 91 6.54 13.23 -8.40
C LEU A 91 7.33 12.75 -9.62
N ASN A 92 8.52 12.18 -9.43
CA ASN A 92 9.36 11.74 -10.54
C ASN A 92 8.65 10.71 -11.42
N HIS A 93 8.98 10.70 -12.72
CA HIS A 93 8.43 9.73 -13.68
C HIS A 93 6.89 9.69 -13.75
N ASN A 94 6.24 10.83 -13.54
CA ASN A 94 4.82 11.02 -13.82
C ASN A 94 4.57 11.39 -15.29
N ALA A 95 3.31 11.42 -15.71
CA ALA A 95 2.89 11.72 -17.09
C ALA A 95 3.40 10.72 -18.16
N LYS A 96 3.67 9.46 -17.77
CA LYS A 96 3.91 8.39 -18.76
C LYS A 96 2.61 8.16 -19.55
N GLN A 97 2.68 8.31 -20.88
CA GLN A 97 1.58 7.88 -21.73
C GLN A 97 1.53 6.35 -21.67
N GLN A 98 0.43 5.79 -21.19
CA GLN A 98 0.19 4.36 -21.32
C GLN A 98 0.19 4.05 -22.83
N HIS A 99 1.23 3.36 -23.30
CA HIS A 99 1.16 2.77 -24.63
C HIS A 99 0.07 1.69 -24.59
N PRO A 100 -0.89 1.73 -25.54
CA PRO A 100 -1.98 0.75 -25.62
C PRO A 100 -1.48 -0.68 -25.85
#